data_AF-A0A3M8H7U6-F1
#
_entry.id   AF-A0A3M8H7U6-F1
#
_cell.length_a   1.000
_cell.length_b   1.000
_cell.length_c   1.000
_cell.angle_alpha   90.00
_cell.angle_beta   90.00
_cell.angle_gamma   90.00
#
_symmetry.space_group_name_H-M   'P 1'
#
loop_
_entity.id
_entity.type
_entity.pdbx_description
1 polymer ?
#
loop_
_entity_poly.entity_id
_entity_poly.type
_entity_poly.pdbx_seq_one_letter_code
_entity_poly.pdbx_strand_id
1 'polypeptide(L)'
;MKFYKSREWMRLRLQALERDNYECQECKRKGRYRRAQCVHHLKEVKVVPILALTLSNLESLCNSCHNKMHDRYGTIMGQQGKRFVNEEKW
;
A
#
# COMPACT_ATOMS: atom_id res chain seq x y z
N MET A 1 1.54 -14.49 15.37
CA MET A 1 2.45 -13.38 14.97
C MET A 1 1.74 -12.56 13.89
N LYS A 2 1.59 -11.23 14.04
CA LYS A 2 0.85 -10.41 13.06
C LYS A 2 1.71 -10.16 11.82
N PHE A 3 1.18 -10.34 10.61
CA PHE A 3 1.90 -10.19 9.33
C PHE A 3 2.71 -8.87 9.25
N TYR A 4 2.07 -7.74 9.56
CA TYR A 4 2.69 -6.42 9.51
C TYR A 4 3.75 -6.15 10.59
N LYS A 5 3.89 -7.06 11.57
CA LYS A 5 4.95 -7.02 12.58
C LYS A 5 6.06 -8.04 12.30
N SER A 6 5.96 -8.80 11.21
CA SER A 6 6.97 -9.79 10.85
C SER A 6 8.26 -9.13 10.35
N ARG A 7 9.40 -9.79 10.61
CA ARG A 7 10.71 -9.34 10.13
C ARG A 7 10.78 -9.27 8.61
N GLU A 8 10.19 -10.26 7.94
CA GLU A 8 10.11 -10.32 6.48
C GLU A 8 9.38 -9.11 5.90
N TRP A 9 8.22 -8.76 6.45
CA TRP A 9 7.48 -7.58 6.01
C TRP A 9 8.26 -6.29 6.26
N MET A 10 8.85 -6.11 7.44
CA MET A 10 9.61 -4.89 7.75
C MET A 10 10.80 -4.71 6.80
N ARG A 11 11.52 -5.79 6.49
CA ARG A 11 12.64 -5.78 5.54
C ARG A 11 12.17 -5.43 4.14
N LEU A 12 11.12 -6.10 3.66
CA LEU A 12 10.58 -5.87 2.31
C LEU A 12 10.00 -4.45 2.16
N ARG A 13 9.34 -3.94 3.19
CA ARG A 13 8.84 -2.56 3.25
C ARG A 13 9.98 -1.56 3.10
N LEU A 14 11.11 -1.77 3.79
CA LEU A 14 12.28 -0.91 3.66
C LEU A 14 12.87 -0.97 2.24
N GLN A 15 13.00 -2.18 1.67
CA GLN A 15 13.47 -2.36 0.29
C GLN A 15 12.58 -1.64 -0.74
N ALA A 16 11.26 -1.66 -0.57
CA ALA A 16 10.34 -0.94 -1.44
C ALA A 16 10.54 0.59 -1.35
N LEU A 17 10.71 1.11 -0.13
CA LEU A 17 10.95 2.54 0.10
C LEU A 17 12.31 2.98 -0.48
N GLU A 18 13.37 2.19 -0.31
CA GLU A 18 14.69 2.47 -0.86
C GLU A 18 14.69 2.44 -2.39
N ARG A 19 14.09 1.40 -3.00
CA ARG A 19 13.90 1.30 -4.47
C ARG A 19 13.22 2.56 -5.02
N ASP A 20 12.24 3.07 -4.29
CA ASP A 20 11.40 4.18 -4.70
C ASP A 20 11.98 5.55 -4.30
N ASN A 21 13.21 5.60 -3.76
CA ASN A 21 13.86 6.80 -3.22
C ASN A 21 13.02 7.54 -2.16
N TYR A 22 12.20 6.80 -1.41
CA TYR A 22 11.22 7.35 -0.47
C TYR A 22 10.23 8.33 -1.12
N GLU A 23 9.98 8.20 -2.42
CA GLU A 23 9.05 9.03 -3.19
C GLU A 23 7.72 8.30 -3.43
N CYS A 24 6.62 9.04 -3.39
CA CYS A 24 5.32 8.56 -3.78
C CYS A 24 5.29 8.32 -5.30
N GLN A 25 5.20 7.05 -5.71
CA GLN A 25 5.26 6.67 -7.13
C GLN A 25 4.08 7.24 -7.94
N GLU A 26 2.90 7.33 -7.33
CA GLU A 26 1.72 7.92 -7.99
C GLU A 26 1.84 9.44 -8.16
N CYS A 27 2.50 10.15 -7.23
CA CYS A 27 2.79 11.56 -7.43
C CYS A 27 3.85 11.74 -8.52
N LYS A 28 4.89 10.90 -8.51
CA LYS A 28 5.99 10.92 -9.48
C LYS A 28 5.49 10.75 -10.91
N ARG A 29 4.59 9.80 -11.17
CA ARG A 29 3.92 9.62 -12.49
C ARG A 29 3.20 10.88 -12.99
N LYS A 30 2.71 11.71 -12.07
CA LYS A 30 2.01 12.97 -12.37
C LYS A 30 2.94 14.17 -12.47
N GLY A 31 4.26 13.94 -12.49
CA GLY A 31 5.27 15.00 -12.48
C GLY A 31 5.33 15.79 -11.18
N ARG A 32 4.86 15.21 -10.06
CA ARG A 32 4.84 15.86 -8.74
C ARG A 32 5.73 15.12 -7.76
N TYR A 33 6.38 15.87 -6.87
CA TYR A 33 7.11 15.28 -5.76
C TYR A 33 6.25 15.21 -4.50
N ARG A 34 6.32 14.08 -3.81
CA ARG A 34 5.84 13.92 -2.44
C ARG A 34 6.56 12.74 -1.79
N ARG A 35 6.95 12.88 -0.53
CA ARG A 35 7.53 11.80 0.26
C ARG A 35 6.52 10.65 0.44
N ALA A 36 6.98 9.41 0.26
CA ALA A 36 6.24 8.22 0.62
C ALA A 36 6.17 8.06 2.13
N GLN A 37 4.99 7.70 2.62
CA GLN A 37 4.68 7.51 4.05
C GLN A 37 4.31 6.05 4.34
N CYS A 38 3.80 5.36 3.32
CA CYS A 38 3.34 3.98 3.39
C CYS A 38 3.76 3.21 2.14
N VAL A 39 3.64 1.88 2.24
CA VAL A 39 3.83 0.94 1.12
C VAL A 39 2.51 0.21 0.93
N HIS A 40 2.01 0.22 -0.29
CA HIS A 40 0.74 -0.36 -0.71
C HIS A 40 0.94 -1.68 -1.44
N HIS A 41 0.09 -2.67 -1.18
CA HIS A 41 0.01 -3.88 -1.99
C HIS A 41 -0.86 -3.64 -3.22
N LEU A 42 -0.30 -3.78 -4.43
CA LEU A 42 -1.05 -3.65 -5.70
C LEU A 42 -2.16 -4.70 -5.82
N LYS A 43 -1.86 -5.94 -5.40
CA LYS A 43 -2.82 -7.01 -5.18
C LYS A 43 -2.92 -7.27 -3.68
N GLU A 44 -4.11 -7.08 -3.13
CA GLU A 44 -4.35 -7.23 -1.69
C GLU A 44 -3.94 -8.60 -1.18
N VAL A 45 -3.30 -8.62 0.00
CA VAL A 45 -2.88 -9.84 0.70
C VAL A 45 -4.06 -10.79 0.95
N LYS A 46 -5.26 -10.26 1.19
CA LYS A 46 -6.48 -11.05 1.41
C LYS A 46 -6.91 -11.85 0.18
N VAL A 47 -6.66 -11.31 -1.01
CA VAL A 47 -7.07 -11.91 -2.29
C VAL A 47 -5.96 -12.80 -2.84
N VAL A 48 -4.71 -12.35 -2.75
CA VAL A 48 -3.55 -13.06 -3.31
C VAL A 48 -2.42 -13.16 -2.28
N PRO A 49 -2.56 -14.00 -1.24
CA PRO A 49 -1.60 -14.08 -0.13
C PRO A 49 -0.20 -14.53 -0.57
N ILE A 50 -0.10 -15.30 -1.65
CA ILE A 50 1.19 -15.76 -2.22
C ILE A 50 2.07 -14.58 -2.69
N LEU A 51 1.48 -13.40 -2.96
CA LEU A 51 2.20 -12.20 -3.37
C LEU A 51 2.47 -11.21 -2.23
N ALA A 52 2.16 -11.58 -0.98
CA ALA A 52 2.25 -10.67 0.17
C ALA A 52 3.69 -10.19 0.43
N LEU A 53 4.68 -11.03 0.10
CA LEU A 53 6.12 -10.76 0.26
C LEU A 53 6.84 -10.58 -1.08
N THR A 54 6.13 -10.17 -2.13
CA THR A 54 6.71 -9.94 -3.46
C THR A 54 6.96 -8.44 -3.67
N LEU A 55 8.22 -8.03 -3.89
CA LEU A 55 8.60 -6.62 -4.04
C LEU A 55 7.86 -5.91 -5.21
N SER A 56 7.63 -6.60 -6.32
CA SER A 56 6.90 -6.04 -7.47
C SER A 56 5.40 -5.87 -7.21
N ASN A 57 4.87 -6.49 -6.14
CA ASN A 57 3.51 -6.29 -5.68
C ASN A 57 3.40 -5.08 -4.72
N LEU A 58 4.49 -4.33 -4.49
CA LEU A 58 4.54 -3.22 -3.55
C LEU A 58 4.81 -1.89 -4.25
N GLU A 59 4.14 -0.84 -3.78
CA GLU A 59 4.28 0.53 -4.27
C GLU A 59 4.38 1.54 -3.12
N SER A 60 5.41 2.38 -3.12
CA SER A 60 5.56 3.44 -2.12
C SER A 60 4.64 4.62 -2.42
N LEU A 61 3.78 4.98 -1.47
CA LEU A 61 2.77 6.03 -1.63
C LEU A 61 2.79 7.01 -0.46
N CYS A 62 2.33 8.24 -0.74
CA CYS A 62 1.89 9.14 0.32
C CYS A 62 0.48 8.76 0.80
N ASN A 63 0.09 9.22 1.99
CA ASN A 63 -1.20 8.85 2.59
C ASN A 63 -2.40 9.27 1.71
N SER A 64 -2.31 10.39 1.01
CA SER A 64 -3.40 10.84 0.12
C SER A 64 -3.55 9.97 -1.12
N CYS A 65 -2.46 9.47 -1.71
CA CYS A 65 -2.51 8.52 -2.81
C CYS A 65 -2.93 7.14 -2.34
N HIS A 66 -2.43 6.70 -1.18
CA HIS A 66 -2.80 5.42 -0.58
C HIS A 66 -4.30 5.31 -0.33
N ASN A 67 -4.91 6.32 0.32
CA ASN A 67 -6.34 6.32 0.59
C ASN A 67 -7.17 6.29 -0.71
N LYS A 68 -6.76 7.05 -1.73
CA LYS A 68 -7.42 7.02 -3.05
C LYS A 68 -7.37 5.65 -3.72
N MET A 69 -6.28 4.90 -3.53
CA MET A 69 -6.17 3.54 -4.09
C MET A 69 -7.16 2.60 -3.40
N HIS A 70 -7.25 2.63 -2.07
CA HIS A 70 -8.26 1.86 -1.34
C HIS A 70 -9.69 2.24 -1.71
N ASP A 71 -9.97 3.53 -1.88
CA ASP A 71 -11.30 3.99 -2.32
C ASP A 71 -11.62 3.48 -3.73
N ARG A 72 -10.66 3.57 -4.66
CA ARG A 72 -10.82 3.19 -6.08
C ARG A 72 -10.99 1.68 -6.29
N TYR A 73 -10.25 0.85 -5.56
CA TYR A 73 -10.40 -0.60 -5.64
C TYR A 73 -11.54 -1.14 -4.75
N GLY A 74 -11.85 -0.45 -3.65
CA GLY A 74 -13.00 -0.74 -2.80
C GLY A 74 -14.35 -0.51 -3.49
N THR A 75 -14.41 0.35 -4.53
CA THR A 75 -15.65 0.51 -5.33
C THR A 75 -15.83 -0.58 -6.38
N ILE A 76 -14.74 -1.19 -6.88
CA ILE A 76 -14.80 -2.20 -7.94
C ILE A 76 -15.17 -3.59 -7.38
N MET A 77 -14.84 -3.87 -6.12
CA MET A 77 -15.30 -5.06 -5.40
C MET A 77 -16.54 -4.71 -4.57
N GLY A 78 -17.71 -4.81 -5.19
CA GLY A 78 -18.98 -4.34 -4.64
C GLY A 78 -19.22 -4.70 -3.17
N GLN A 79 -19.17 -3.68 -2.30
CA GLN A 79 -19.94 -3.63 -1.07
C GLN A 79 -20.48 -2.22 -0.87
N GLN A 80 -21.80 -2.10 -0.98
CA GLN A 80 -22.56 -0.95 -0.54
C GLN A 80 -22.32 -0.71 0.95
N GLY A 81 -22.02 0.53 1.31
CA GLY A 81 -22.51 1.14 2.56
C GLY A 81 -22.20 0.41 3.86
N LYS A 82 -20.93 0.34 4.26
CA LYS A 82 -20.55 0.55 5.67
C LYS A 82 -19.26 1.36 5.70
N ARG A 83 -19.29 2.52 6.37
CA ARG A 83 -18.08 3.16 6.90
C ARG A 83 -17.45 2.16 7.85
N PHE A 84 -16.59 1.28 7.34
CA PHE A 84 -15.81 0.39 8.18
C PHE A 84 -14.68 1.23 8.77
N VAL A 85 -14.94 1.82 9.94
CA VAL A 85 -13.89 2.38 10.78
C VAL A 85 -13.15 1.19 11.38
N ASN A 86 -12.15 0.68 10.67
CA ASN A 86 -11.15 -0.18 11.29
C ASN A 86 -10.06 0.73 11.89
N GLU A 87 -9.66 0.43 13.12
CA GLU A 87 -8.60 1.10 13.88
C GLU A 87 -7.21 0.98 13.22
N GLU A 88 -7.05 0.14 12.21
CA GLU A 88 -5.80 0.04 11.43
C GLU A 88 -5.80 1.01 10.24
N LYS A 89 -5.88 2.32 10.54
CA LYS A 89 -5.33 3.36 9.66
C LYS A 89 -3.84 3.49 9.97
N TRP A 90 -2.99 3.00 9.08
CA TRP A 90 -1.54 3.28 9.11
C TRP A 90 -1.27 4.70 8.61
#